data_AF-A0A8J3R7S1-F1
#
_entry.id   AF-A0A8J3R7S1-F1
#
_cell.length_a   1.000
_cell.length_b   1.000
_cell.length_c   1.000
_cell.angle_alpha   90.00
_cell.angle_beta   90.00
_cell.angle_gamma   90.00
#
_symmetry.space_group_name_H-M   'P 1'
#
loop_
_entity.id
_entity.type
_entity.pdbx_description
1 polymer ?
#
loop_
_entity_poly.entity_id
_entity_poly.type
_entity_poly.pdbx_seq_one_letter_code
_entity_poly.pdbx_strand_id
1 'polypeptide(L)' 'MAERRRLGVIDSDETPGGCWVHFSHLVMEGFKALDPGQGVELTWVAASQDGYAYRAVEVVPVQAG' A
#
# COMPACT_ATOMS: atom_id res chain seq x y z
N MET A 1 -9.54 7.85 -20.60
CA MET A 1 -8.91 6.54 -20.36
C MET A 1 -7.93 6.72 -19.20
N ALA A 2 -8.39 6.62 -17.95
CA ALA A 2 -7.47 6.64 -16.82
C ALA A 2 -6.80 5.27 -16.77
N GLU A 3 -5.53 5.23 -17.12
CA GLU A 3 -4.68 4.06 -16.88
C GLU A 3 -4.80 3.74 -15.39
N ARG A 4 -5.45 2.62 -15.06
CA ARG A 4 -5.58 2.15 -13.67
C ARG A 4 -4.19 1.77 -13.19
N ARG A 5 -3.41 2.77 -12.79
CA ARG A 5 -2.15 2.59 -12.09
C ARG A 5 -2.48 1.89 -10.80
N ARG A 6 -2.24 0.58 -10.78
CA ARG A 6 -2.60 -0.34 -9.69
C ARG A 6 -1.54 -0.26 -8.57
N LEU A 7 -1.16 0.98 -8.28
CA LEU A 7 0.03 1.43 -7.55
C LEU A 7 -0.42 2.59 -6.67
N GLY A 8 -0.04 2.56 -5.40
CA GLY A 8 -0.38 3.59 -4.43
C GLY A 8 0.75 3.81 -3.45
N VAL A 9 0.54 4.75 -2.54
CA VAL A 9 1.46 5.03 -1.44
C VAL A 9 0.65 4.99 -0.15
N ILE A 10 1.15 4.28 0.85
CA ILE A 10 0.59 4.29 2.20
C ILE A 10 1.46 5.21 3.03
N ASP A 11 0.84 6.20 3.64
CA ASP A 11 1.49 7.05 4.63
C ASP A 11 1.50 6.34 5.98
N SER A 12 2.65 6.33 6.64
CA SER A 12 2.82 5.77 7.99
C SER A 12 3.96 6.51 8.68
N ASP A 13 3.82 6.73 9.98
CA ASP A 13 4.85 7.36 10.81
C ASP A 13 6.17 6.56 10.79
N GLU A 14 6.06 5.23 10.63
CA GLU A 14 7.20 4.33 10.52
C GLU A 14 7.93 4.40 9.16
N THR A 15 7.26 4.89 8.11
CA THR A 15 7.83 5.06 6.77
C THR A 15 7.73 6.53 6.33
N PRO A 16 8.56 7.42 6.90
CA PRO A 16 8.53 8.83 6.55
C PRO A 16 8.87 9.01 5.06
N GLY A 17 7.99 9.70 4.33
CA GLY A 17 8.08 9.86 2.87
C GLY A 17 7.21 8.89 2.07
N GLY A 18 6.48 8.01 2.74
CA GLY A 18 5.50 7.12 2.15
C GLY A 18 6.07 5.76 1.73
N CYS A 19 5.25 4.74 1.88
CA CYS A 19 5.57 3.37 1.50
C CYS A 19 4.89 3.02 0.19
N TRP A 20 5.69 2.69 -0.82
CA TRP A 20 5.16 2.30 -2.12
C TRP A 20 4.44 0.95 -2.03
N VAL A 21 3.22 0.87 -2.56
CA VAL A 21 2.42 -0.36 -2.58
C VAL A 21 1.98 -0.72 -3.98
N HIS A 22 2.10 -2.01 -4.30
CA HIS A 22 1.50 -2.62 -5.48
C HIS A 22 0.33 -3.50 -5.05
N PHE A 23 -0.73 -3.49 -5.86
CA PHE A 23 -1.92 -4.28 -5.58
C PHE A 23 -1.69 -5.78 -5.38
N SER A 24 -0.63 -6.35 -5.95
CA SER A 24 -0.32 -7.78 -5.77
C SER A 24 -0.07 -8.12 -4.30
N HIS A 25 0.44 -7.18 -3.50
CA HIS A 25 0.71 -7.35 -2.09
C HIS A 25 -0.52 -7.16 -1.19
N LEU A 26 -1.67 -6.75 -1.75
CA LEU A 26 -2.93 -6.68 -1.00
C LEU A 26 -3.44 -8.09 -0.71
N VAL A 27 -3.57 -8.44 0.56
CA VAL A 27 -4.13 -9.71 1.04
C VAL A 27 -5.63 -9.51 1.26
N MET A 28 -6.37 -9.49 0.16
CA MET A 28 -7.84 -9.42 0.17
C MET A 28 -8.41 -10.18 -1.02
N GLU A 29 -9.62 -10.71 -0.84
CA GLU A 29 -10.36 -11.40 -1.88
C GLU A 29 -11.06 -10.40 -2.82
N GLY A 30 -11.21 -10.78 -4.09
CA GLY A 30 -11.88 -9.94 -5.08
C GLY A 30 -11.03 -8.77 -5.60
N PHE A 31 -11.64 -7.60 -5.74
CA PHE A 31 -10.99 -6.44 -6.34
C PHE A 31 -10.05 -5.77 -5.33
N LYS A 32 -8.75 -5.96 -5.53
CA LYS A 32 -7.69 -5.43 -4.66
C LYS A 32 -7.54 -3.92 -4.81
N ALA A 33 -8.33 -3.16 -4.04
CA ALA A 33 -8.29 -1.71 -3.95
C ALA A 33 -8.47 -1.27 -2.50
N LEU A 34 -7.83 -0.16 -2.15
CA LEU A 34 -8.00 0.52 -0.88
C LEU A 34 -8.62 1.89 -1.14
N ASP A 35 -9.52 2.31 -0.27
CA ASP A 35 -10.07 3.65 -0.29
C ASP A 35 -9.20 4.60 0.55
N PRO A 36 -9.06 5.88 0.15
CA PRO A 36 -8.36 6.87 0.96
C PRO A 36 -8.98 6.99 2.36
N GLY A 37 -8.15 6.91 3.40
CA GLY A 37 -8.60 6.95 4.80
C GLY A 37 -8.97 5.58 5.38
N GLN A 38 -8.93 4.50 4.58
CA GLN A 38 -9.06 3.15 5.10
C GLN A 38 -7.78 2.76 5.86
N GLY A 39 -7.93 2.30 7.10
CA GLY A 39 -6.82 1.74 7.86
C GLY A 39 -6.36 0.42 7.24
N VAL A 40 -5.05 0.18 7.27
CA VAL A 40 -4.46 -1.08 6.82
C VAL A 40 -3.32 -1.48 7.75
N GLU A 41 -3.13 -2.78 7.92
CA GLU A 41 -1.88 -3.32 8.44
C GLU A 41 -0.88 -3.39 7.28
N LEU A 42 0.24 -2.69 7.44
CA LEU A 42 1.27 -2.57 6.42
C LEU A 42 2.54 -3.27 6.90
N THR A 43 2.96 -4.31 6.18
CA THR A 43 4.30 -4.89 6.31
C THR A 43 5.18 -4.33 5.22
N TRP A 44 6.30 -3.71 5.60
CA TRP A 44 7.20 -3.02 4.67
C TRP A 44 8.65 -3.42 4.89
N VAL A 45 9.47 -3.16 3.87
CA VAL A 45 10.94 -3.29 3.94
C VAL A 45 11.60 -2.03 3.42
N ALA A 46 12.77 -1.69 3.95
CA ALA A 46 13.60 -0.60 3.44
C ALA A 46 14.22 -1.01 2.09
N ALA A 47 13.57 -0.62 1.01
CA ALA A 47 13.98 -0.94 -0.35
C ALA A 47 13.65 0.25 -1.26
N SER A 48 14.66 0.72 -1.99
CA SER A 48 14.49 1.84 -2.92
C SER A 48 13.73 1.40 -4.17
N GLN A 49 12.53 1.95 -4.40
CA GLN A 49 11.72 1.62 -5.57
C GLN A 49 10.88 2.80 -6.02
N ASP A 50 10.94 3.13 -7.32
CA ASP A 50 10.15 4.21 -7.95
C ASP A 50 10.30 5.58 -7.26
N GLY A 51 11.42 5.81 -6.59
CA GLY A 51 11.69 7.05 -5.81
C GLY A 51 11.32 6.98 -4.33
N TYR A 52 10.74 5.87 -3.85
CA TYR A 52 10.44 5.65 -2.43
C TYR A 52 11.53 4.83 -1.76
N ALA A 53 11.85 5.15 -0.50
CA ALA A 53 12.84 4.40 0.30
C ALA A 53 12.26 3.11 0.91
N TYR A 54 10.94 2.97 0.89
CA TYR A 54 10.21 1.87 1.53
C TYR A 54 9.24 1.23 0.54
N ARG A 55 9.15 -0.10 0.61
CA ARG A 55 8.23 -0.89 -0.21
C ARG A 55 7.37 -1.80 0.65
N ALA A 56 6.07 -1.78 0.38
CA ALA A 56 5.11 -2.71 0.95
C ALA A 56 5.34 -4.11 0.38
N VAL A 57 5.43 -5.09 1.27
CA VAL A 57 5.49 -6.51 0.93
C VAL A 57 4.18 -7.23 1.26
N GLU A 58 3.40 -6.70 2.20
CA GLU A 58 2.10 -7.23 2.55
C GLU A 58 1.22 -6.08 3.05
N VAL A 59 -0.03 -6.05 2.60
CA VAL A 59 -1.02 -5.06 3.04
C VAL A 59 -2.34 -5.74 3.30
N VAL A 60 -2.81 -5.65 4.54
CA VAL A 60 -4.08 -6.25 4.99
C VAL A 60 -5.03 -5.12 5.37
N PRO A 61 -6.22 -5.02 4.74
CA PRO A 61 -7.22 -4.03 5.16
C PRO A 61 -7.65 -4.31 6.60
N VAL A 62 -7.56 -3.32 7.51
CA VAL A 62 -8.24 -3.48 8.79
C VAL A 62 -9.73 -3.24 8.55
N GLN A 63 -10.55 -4.22 8.92
CA GLN A 63 -12.00 -3.99 8.89
C GLN A 63 -12.32 -2.94 9.93
N ALA A 64 -12.76 -1.76 9.49
CA ALA A 64 -13.49 -0.85 10.36
C ALA A 64 -14.82 -1.56 10.70
N GLY A 65 -14.91 -2.10 11.91
CA GLY A 65 -16.11 -2.74 12.45
C GLY A 65 -17.28 -1.77 12.60
#